data_AF-A0AAN0JM13-F1
#
_entry.id   AF-A0AAN0JM13-F1
#
_cell.length_a   1.000
_cell.length_b   1.000
_cell.length_c   1.000
_cell.angle_alpha   90.00
_cell.angle_beta   90.00
_cell.angle_gamma   90.00
#
_symmetry.space_group_name_H-M   'P 1'
#
loop_
_entity.id
_entity.type
_entity.pdbx_description
1 polymer ?
#
loop_
_entity_poly.entity_id
_entity_poly.type
_entity_poly.pdbx_seq_one_letter_code
_entity_poly.pdbx_strand_id
1 'polypeptide(L)'
;MAVRSSRSQRVCSIKQYEKGYYRRLIDTETEDVEKESTLILTSDDVYEVERLIEQRMIKGKVYYLVLWKNYSKEEATWEPESEITEAAVRLYHEPQPPIRAILDAVSSFSLVLQNNLKAGLLRRRSMSLEFPRYVFNFLFNNKGNHTSNRPGCLYQRCDFSAEYFCNGHFEYYNKFGEGCFVSFPIYMYSFVKFSQKKYNSSGECLNSCTFTETLYIKLVKRH
;
A
#
# COMPACT_ATOMS: atom_id res chain seq x y z
N MET A 1 -17.01 8.32 -2.58
CA MET A 1 -16.19 9.25 -3.39
C MET A 1 -16.19 8.71 -4.82
N ALA A 2 -16.74 9.46 -5.78
CA ALA A 2 -17.20 9.07 -7.13
C ALA A 2 -16.21 9.23 -8.31
N VAL A 3 -16.55 8.74 -9.52
CA VAL A 3 -15.65 8.50 -10.67
C VAL A 3 -16.30 8.77 -12.07
N ARG A 4 -15.62 9.27 -13.14
CA ARG A 4 -16.16 9.57 -14.53
C ARG A 4 -15.17 9.40 -15.73
N SER A 5 -15.57 8.70 -16.82
CA SER A 5 -14.72 8.31 -18.01
C SER A 5 -15.18 8.79 -19.41
N SER A 6 -14.24 9.08 -20.35
CA SER A 6 -14.46 9.27 -21.82
C SER A 6 -13.19 9.06 -22.70
N ARG A 7 -13.37 8.58 -23.96
CA ARG A 7 -12.39 7.93 -24.87
C ARG A 7 -11.84 8.81 -26.02
N SER A 8 -10.60 8.54 -26.49
CA SER A 8 -10.24 8.35 -27.93
C SER A 8 -8.80 7.77 -28.08
N GLN A 9 -8.56 7.00 -29.16
CA GLN A 9 -7.57 5.91 -29.28
C GLN A 9 -6.27 6.24 -30.05
N ARG A 10 -5.16 5.56 -29.71
CA ARG A 10 -4.36 4.72 -30.64
C ARG A 10 -3.30 3.86 -29.91
N VAL A 11 -2.90 2.78 -30.59
CA VAL A 11 -2.52 1.44 -30.11
C VAL A 11 -1.02 1.29 -29.77
N CYS A 12 -0.69 0.53 -28.71
CA CYS A 12 0.58 -0.21 -28.60
C CYS A 12 0.45 -1.32 -27.54
N SER A 13 0.78 -2.56 -27.92
CA SER A 13 0.62 -3.84 -27.22
C SER A 13 0.89 -3.80 -25.71
N ILE A 14 -0.12 -4.11 -24.89
CA ILE A 14 -0.06 -4.21 -23.43
C ILE A 14 -0.54 -5.61 -23.05
N LYS A 15 0.18 -6.27 -22.12
CA LYS A 15 -0.24 -7.51 -21.45
C LYS A 15 -1.73 -7.41 -21.09
N GLN A 16 -2.54 -8.39 -21.52
CA GLN A 16 -3.97 -8.41 -21.25
C GLN A 16 -4.21 -8.38 -19.73
N TYR A 17 -4.67 -7.24 -19.23
CA TYR A 17 -5.21 -7.12 -17.88
C TYR A 17 -6.62 -7.72 -17.92
N GLU A 18 -6.86 -8.79 -17.14
CA GLU A 18 -8.22 -9.23 -16.88
C GLU A 18 -9.01 -8.08 -16.26
N LYS A 19 -10.18 -7.78 -16.82
CA LYS A 19 -11.06 -6.71 -16.34
C LYS A 19 -11.48 -7.01 -14.89
N GLY A 20 -11.33 -6.02 -14.01
CA GLY A 20 -11.80 -6.10 -12.62
C GLY A 20 -13.29 -6.45 -12.53
N TYR A 21 -13.74 -6.96 -11.38
CA TYR A 21 -15.13 -7.42 -11.21
C TYR A 21 -16.18 -6.36 -11.58
N TYR A 22 -16.02 -5.11 -11.11
CA TYR A 22 -16.92 -4.00 -11.47
C TYR A 22 -16.87 -3.65 -12.96
N ARG A 23 -15.69 -3.71 -13.58
CA ARG A 23 -15.55 -3.50 -15.03
C ARG A 23 -16.32 -4.56 -15.82
N ARG A 24 -16.36 -5.80 -15.32
CA ARG A 24 -17.15 -6.88 -15.95
C ARG A 24 -18.65 -6.61 -15.82
N LEU A 25 -19.13 -6.18 -14.66
CA LEU A 25 -20.54 -5.83 -14.46
C LEU A 25 -21.00 -4.74 -15.44
N ILE A 26 -20.20 -3.69 -15.60
CA ILE A 26 -20.46 -2.57 -16.53
C ILE A 26 -20.54 -3.03 -18.00
N ASP A 27 -19.70 -3.98 -18.41
CA ASP A 27 -19.72 -4.46 -19.80
C ASP A 27 -20.93 -5.39 -20.08
N THR A 28 -21.45 -6.11 -19.08
CA THR A 28 -22.65 -6.97 -19.21
C THR A 28 -23.95 -6.20 -19.40
N GLU A 29 -24.02 -4.92 -19.02
CA GLU A 29 -25.25 -4.11 -19.08
C GLU A 29 -25.37 -3.25 -20.35
N THR A 30 -24.47 -3.38 -21.34
CA THR A 30 -24.44 -2.51 -22.54
C THR A 30 -24.66 -3.20 -23.89
N GLU A 31 -25.14 -4.45 -23.90
CA GLU A 31 -25.71 -5.04 -25.12
C GLU A 31 -27.15 -4.57 -25.27
N ASP A 32 -27.31 -3.37 -25.85
CA ASP A 32 -28.47 -2.81 -26.55
C ASP A 32 -28.72 -1.35 -26.13
N VAL A 33 -28.22 -0.40 -26.95
CA VAL A 33 -28.87 0.86 -27.37
C VAL A 33 -27.79 1.81 -27.91
N GLU A 34 -27.75 1.95 -29.24
CA GLU A 34 -27.19 3.13 -29.90
C GLU A 34 -28.13 4.32 -29.71
N LYS A 35 -27.69 5.41 -29.05
CA LYS A 35 -27.97 6.81 -29.45
C LYS A 35 -27.41 7.88 -28.49
N GLU A 36 -26.70 8.82 -29.13
CA GLU A 36 -26.51 10.26 -28.81
C GLU A 36 -26.85 10.80 -27.42
N SER A 37 -25.76 11.20 -26.72
CA SER A 37 -25.60 12.44 -25.94
C SER A 37 -26.83 13.04 -25.28
N THR A 38 -27.20 12.54 -24.10
CA THR A 38 -27.65 13.38 -22.97
C THR A 38 -27.23 12.65 -21.69
N LEU A 39 -26.21 13.16 -21.00
CA LEU A 39 -25.60 12.56 -19.81
C LEU A 39 -26.55 12.64 -18.61
N ILE A 40 -27.48 11.69 -18.50
CA ILE A 40 -28.11 11.35 -17.23
C ILE A 40 -27.20 10.30 -16.58
N LEU A 41 -26.27 10.78 -15.75
CA LEU A 41 -25.56 9.91 -14.81
C LEU A 41 -26.59 9.47 -13.78
N THR A 42 -27.08 8.24 -13.89
CA THR A 42 -27.88 7.64 -12.83
C THR A 42 -26.97 7.49 -11.61
N SER A 43 -27.56 7.56 -10.41
CA SER A 43 -26.86 7.46 -9.12
C SER A 43 -26.08 6.16 -8.92
N ASP A 44 -26.21 5.21 -9.84
CA ASP A 44 -25.72 3.84 -9.71
C ASP A 44 -24.27 3.65 -10.20
N ASP A 45 -23.69 4.66 -10.87
CA ASP A 45 -22.30 4.63 -11.41
C ASP A 45 -21.22 5.13 -10.43
N VAL A 46 -21.60 5.39 -9.17
CA VAL A 46 -20.75 6.03 -8.16
C VAL A 46 -20.56 5.13 -6.95
N TYR A 47 -19.35 4.58 -6.81
CA TYR A 47 -19.02 3.71 -5.69
C TYR A 47 -18.30 4.47 -4.56
N GLU A 48 -18.51 4.03 -3.33
CA GLU A 48 -17.76 4.55 -2.19
C GLU A 48 -16.39 3.86 -2.07
N VAL A 49 -15.33 4.66 -2.17
CA VAL A 49 -13.96 4.23 -1.88
C VAL A 49 -13.72 4.24 -0.37
N GLU A 50 -13.15 3.17 0.15
CA GLU A 50 -12.61 3.13 1.52
C GLU A 50 -11.27 3.87 1.59
N ARG A 51 -10.33 3.52 0.70
CA ARG A 51 -8.98 4.10 0.67
C ARG A 51 -8.26 3.87 -0.66
N LEU A 52 -7.38 4.78 -1.06
CA LEU A 52 -6.37 4.52 -2.09
C LEU A 52 -5.11 3.92 -1.47
N ILE A 53 -4.60 2.83 -2.03
CA ILE A 53 -3.53 2.03 -1.45
C ILE A 53 -2.18 2.37 -2.08
N GLU A 54 -2.11 2.37 -3.40
CA GLU A 54 -0.87 2.50 -4.17
C GLU A 54 -1.11 3.34 -5.43
N GLN A 55 -0.07 4.02 -5.89
CA GLN A 55 -0.07 4.81 -7.11
C GLN A 55 0.99 4.26 -8.05
N ARG A 56 0.68 4.18 -9.34
CA ARG A 56 1.64 3.84 -10.39
C ARG A 56 1.43 4.70 -11.61
N MET A 57 2.49 4.88 -12.39
CA MET A 57 2.42 5.55 -13.69
C MET A 57 2.53 4.51 -14.81
N ILE A 58 1.54 4.46 -15.70
CA ILE A 58 1.54 3.61 -16.89
C ILE A 58 1.32 4.51 -18.11
N LYS A 59 2.30 4.53 -19.02
CA LYS A 59 2.24 5.30 -20.28
C LYS A 59 1.88 6.79 -20.05
N GLY A 60 2.48 7.41 -19.03
CA GLY A 60 2.25 8.83 -18.69
C GLY A 60 0.92 9.12 -17.99
N LYS A 61 0.10 8.09 -17.72
CA LYS A 61 -1.13 8.22 -16.95
C LYS A 61 -0.95 7.65 -15.55
N VAL A 62 -1.49 8.35 -14.56
CA VAL A 62 -1.50 7.93 -13.16
C VAL A 62 -2.67 6.97 -12.93
N TYR A 63 -2.41 5.90 -12.19
CA TYR A 63 -3.39 4.94 -11.73
C TYR A 63 -3.25 4.75 -10.23
N TYR A 64 -4.37 4.56 -9.54
CA TYR A 64 -4.44 4.25 -8.13
C TYR A 64 -5.05 2.87 -7.90
N LEU A 65 -4.52 2.11 -6.94
CA LEU A 65 -5.15 0.90 -6.44
C LEU A 65 -6.20 1.30 -5.40
N VAL A 66 -7.47 1.06 -5.70
CA VAL A 66 -8.64 1.50 -4.93
C VAL A 66 -9.16 0.36 -4.07
N LEU A 67 -9.23 0.57 -2.76
CA LEU A 67 -9.99 -0.27 -1.84
C LEU A 67 -11.43 0.25 -1.76
N TRP A 68 -12.39 -0.59 -2.10
CA TRP A 68 -13.81 -0.23 -2.11
C TRP A 68 -14.43 -0.43 -0.72
N LYS A 69 -15.34 0.44 -0.32
CA LYS A 69 -15.98 0.39 1.00
C LYS A 69 -16.96 -0.77 1.09
N ASN A 70 -16.90 -1.51 2.20
CA ASN A 70 -17.66 -2.74 2.45
C ASN A 70 -17.25 -3.92 1.56
N TYR A 71 -16.12 -3.79 0.87
CA TYR A 71 -15.55 -4.84 0.04
C TYR A 71 -14.20 -5.26 0.61
N SER A 72 -13.80 -6.47 0.30
CA SER A 72 -12.57 -6.99 0.84
C SER A 72 -11.36 -6.45 0.07
N LYS A 73 -10.16 -6.61 0.64
CA LYS A 73 -8.91 -6.25 -0.04
C LYS A 73 -8.77 -6.99 -1.37
N GLU A 74 -9.43 -8.12 -1.50
CA GLU A 74 -9.40 -8.95 -2.70
C GLU A 74 -10.09 -8.30 -3.91
N GLU A 75 -10.98 -7.34 -3.66
CA GLU A 75 -11.79 -6.68 -4.67
C GLU A 75 -11.19 -5.35 -5.12
N ALA A 76 -10.01 -4.98 -4.62
CA ALA A 76 -9.34 -3.75 -5.00
C ALA A 76 -8.93 -3.76 -6.49
N THR A 77 -9.14 -2.64 -7.17
CA THR A 77 -8.87 -2.48 -8.60
C THR A 77 -7.99 -1.27 -8.89
N TRP A 78 -7.28 -1.32 -10.02
CA TRP A 78 -6.47 -0.18 -10.48
C TRP A 78 -7.31 0.75 -11.35
N GLU A 79 -7.60 1.93 -10.83
CA GLU A 79 -8.40 2.95 -11.50
C GLU A 79 -7.53 4.15 -11.97
N PRO A 80 -7.84 4.79 -13.10
CA PRO A 80 -7.14 5.99 -13.55
C PRO A 80 -7.31 7.18 -12.58
N GLU A 81 -6.38 8.12 -12.55
CA GLU A 81 -6.53 9.33 -11.73
C GLU A 81 -7.73 10.20 -12.15
N SER A 82 -8.06 10.26 -13.44
CA SER A 82 -9.25 10.99 -13.94
C SER A 82 -10.56 10.47 -13.37
N GLU A 83 -10.53 9.20 -12.96
CA GLU A 83 -11.63 8.49 -12.37
C GLU A 83 -11.68 8.70 -10.85
N ILE A 84 -10.68 9.26 -10.18
CA ILE A 84 -10.69 9.37 -8.72
C ILE A 84 -11.05 10.80 -8.30
N THR A 85 -11.95 10.94 -7.32
CA THR A 85 -12.22 12.27 -6.75
C THR A 85 -10.94 12.91 -6.22
N GLU A 86 -10.83 14.23 -6.41
CA GLU A 86 -9.74 15.04 -5.83
C GLU A 86 -9.61 14.86 -4.30
N ALA A 87 -10.73 14.66 -3.60
CA ALA A 87 -10.73 14.43 -2.16
C ALA A 87 -10.03 13.12 -1.77
N ALA A 88 -10.25 12.03 -2.52
CA ALA A 88 -9.55 10.76 -2.29
C ALA A 88 -8.07 10.86 -2.61
N VAL A 89 -7.71 11.56 -3.71
CA VAL A 89 -6.31 11.84 -4.08
C VAL A 89 -5.62 12.65 -2.98
N ARG A 90 -6.26 13.71 -2.47
CA ARG A 90 -5.72 14.51 -1.36
C ARG A 90 -5.49 13.66 -0.12
N LEU A 91 -6.46 12.86 0.30
CA LEU A 91 -6.34 11.99 1.48
C LEU A 91 -5.23 10.93 1.33
N TYR A 92 -4.91 10.53 0.09
CA TYR A 92 -3.82 9.60 -0.17
C TYR A 92 -2.45 10.24 0.02
N HIS A 93 -2.26 11.47 -0.45
CA HIS A 93 -1.00 12.22 -0.31
C HIS A 93 -0.82 12.82 1.09
N GLU A 94 -1.92 13.20 1.72
CA GLU A 94 -1.96 13.82 3.06
C GLU A 94 -2.92 13.04 3.98
N PRO A 95 -2.56 11.81 4.36
CA PRO A 95 -3.41 10.98 5.20
C PRO A 95 -3.49 11.54 6.62
N GLN A 96 -4.67 11.43 7.24
CA GLN A 96 -4.92 11.76 8.65
C GLN A 96 -5.31 10.49 9.42
N PRO A 97 -4.36 9.60 9.73
CA PRO A 97 -4.65 8.36 10.43
C PRO A 97 -5.16 8.64 11.85
N PRO A 98 -6.14 7.86 12.35
CA PRO A 98 -6.54 7.94 13.75
C PRO A 98 -5.38 7.50 14.65
N ILE A 99 -5.22 8.14 15.81
CA ILE A 99 -4.11 7.88 16.74
C ILE A 99 -3.93 6.39 17.06
N ARG A 100 -5.04 5.64 17.19
CA ARG A 100 -5.03 4.19 17.43
C ARG A 100 -4.24 3.43 16.36
N ALA A 101 -4.49 3.72 15.09
CA ALA A 101 -3.82 3.04 13.99
C ALA A 101 -2.32 3.37 13.93
N ILE A 102 -1.94 4.60 14.30
CA ILE A 102 -0.53 5.00 14.41
C ILE A 102 0.14 4.16 15.51
N LEU A 103 -0.44 4.15 16.71
CA LEU A 103 0.12 3.44 17.86
C LEU A 103 0.21 1.94 17.64
N ASP A 104 -0.81 1.32 17.03
CA ASP A 104 -0.82 -0.11 16.73
C ASP A 104 0.28 -0.47 15.71
N ALA A 105 0.46 0.35 14.66
CA ALA A 105 1.52 0.16 13.67
C ALA A 105 2.92 0.36 14.26
N VAL A 106 3.11 1.38 15.09
CA VAL A 106 4.38 1.66 15.81
C VAL A 106 4.71 0.53 16.80
N SER A 107 3.70 0.01 17.50
CA SER A 107 3.87 -1.13 18.41
C SER A 107 4.29 -2.39 17.65
N SER A 108 3.64 -2.67 16.52
CA SER A 108 3.97 -3.79 15.65
C SER A 108 5.39 -3.66 15.08
N PHE A 109 5.77 -2.47 14.64
CA PHE A 109 7.12 -2.15 14.18
C PHE A 109 8.16 -2.42 15.28
N SER A 110 7.94 -1.88 16.47
CA SER A 110 8.86 -1.97 17.60
C SER A 110 9.03 -3.41 18.07
N LEU A 111 7.94 -4.17 18.14
CA LEU A 111 7.96 -5.59 18.49
C LEU A 111 8.80 -6.40 17.49
N VAL A 112 8.57 -6.19 16.19
CA VAL A 112 9.31 -6.90 15.14
C VAL A 112 10.81 -6.55 15.22
N LEU A 113 11.13 -5.28 15.42
CA LEU A 113 12.50 -4.78 15.57
C LEU A 113 13.20 -5.38 16.80
N GLN A 114 12.59 -5.30 17.98
CA GLN A 114 13.13 -5.85 19.22
C GLN A 114 13.29 -7.37 19.17
N ASN A 115 12.32 -8.09 18.60
CA ASN A 115 12.43 -9.54 18.42
C ASN A 115 13.63 -9.93 17.55
N ASN A 116 13.96 -9.11 16.56
CA ASN A 116 15.13 -9.31 15.72
C ASN A 116 16.44 -9.01 16.44
N LEU A 117 16.48 -7.91 17.21
CA LEU A 117 17.63 -7.60 18.07
C LEU A 117 17.89 -8.75 19.08
N LYS A 118 16.83 -9.26 19.70
CA LYS A 118 16.87 -10.42 20.61
C LYS A 118 17.37 -11.71 19.93
N ALA A 119 17.04 -11.92 18.66
CA ALA A 119 17.47 -13.10 17.90
C ALA A 119 18.98 -13.11 17.56
N GLY A 120 19.70 -12.03 17.87
CA GLY A 120 21.15 -11.93 17.77
C GLY A 120 21.67 -11.51 16.37
N LEU A 121 22.79 -10.78 16.38
CA LEU A 121 23.46 -10.13 15.23
C LEU A 121 23.80 -11.04 14.03
N LEU A 122 23.74 -12.36 14.22
CA LEU A 122 24.19 -13.37 13.25
C LEU A 122 23.09 -13.94 12.36
N ARG A 123 21.80 -13.81 12.70
CA ARG A 123 20.74 -14.60 12.04
C ARG A 123 19.82 -13.85 11.08
N ARG A 124 19.40 -12.61 11.36
CA ARG A 124 18.46 -11.90 10.48
C ARG A 124 18.75 -10.41 10.47
N ARG A 125 19.22 -9.86 9.35
CA ARG A 125 19.42 -8.40 9.16
C ARG A 125 18.27 -7.72 8.44
N SER A 126 17.25 -8.49 8.06
CA SER A 126 16.08 -8.01 7.37
C SER A 126 14.83 -8.65 7.92
N MET A 127 13.75 -7.91 7.86
CA MET A 127 12.45 -8.28 8.40
C MET A 127 11.35 -7.65 7.56
N SER A 128 10.16 -8.21 7.68
CA SER A 128 8.95 -7.69 7.05
C SER A 128 7.81 -7.77 8.05
N LEU A 129 6.91 -6.80 8.00
CA LEU A 129 5.69 -6.80 8.77
C LEU A 129 4.55 -6.20 7.94
N GLU A 130 3.33 -6.56 8.28
CA GLU A 130 2.17 -5.82 7.81
C GLU A 130 2.22 -4.42 8.41
N PHE A 131 2.11 -3.42 7.56
CA PHE A 131 2.20 -2.04 7.98
C PHE A 131 1.31 -1.19 7.08
N PRO A 132 0.29 -0.52 7.64
CA PRO A 132 -0.65 0.19 6.80
C PRO A 132 0.03 1.34 6.04
N ARG A 133 -0.16 1.39 4.72
CA ARG A 133 0.59 2.29 3.84
C ARG A 133 0.26 3.76 4.08
N TYR A 134 -0.98 4.07 4.42
CA TYR A 134 -1.37 5.43 4.80
C TYR A 134 -0.71 5.90 6.13
N VAL A 135 -0.51 4.98 7.09
CA VAL A 135 0.24 5.28 8.32
C VAL A 135 1.72 5.45 8.00
N PHE A 136 2.27 4.64 7.09
CA PHE A 136 3.65 4.78 6.64
C PHE A 136 3.87 6.16 6.00
N ASN A 137 2.99 6.56 5.08
CA ASN A 137 3.03 7.88 4.46
C ASN A 137 2.89 8.97 5.53
N PHE A 138 1.94 8.89 6.45
CA PHE A 138 1.84 9.89 7.53
C PHE A 138 3.15 10.02 8.34
N LEU A 139 3.78 8.92 8.73
CA LEU A 139 4.97 8.93 9.57
C LEU A 139 6.25 9.33 8.83
N PHE A 140 6.36 8.97 7.55
CA PHE A 140 7.62 8.97 6.81
C PHE A 140 7.58 9.69 5.44
N ASN A 141 6.46 10.30 5.05
CA ASN A 141 6.38 11.03 3.79
C ASN A 141 7.43 12.15 3.76
N ASN A 142 8.13 12.27 2.63
CA ASN A 142 9.25 13.20 2.41
C ASN A 142 10.43 13.04 3.40
N LYS A 143 10.56 11.90 4.09
CA LYS A 143 11.69 11.60 4.98
C LYS A 143 12.61 10.53 4.41
N GLY A 144 13.82 10.46 4.96
CA GLY A 144 14.85 9.51 4.54
C GLY A 144 15.48 9.86 3.19
N ASN A 145 16.59 9.18 2.89
CA ASN A 145 17.37 9.39 1.68
C ASN A 145 17.08 8.28 0.65
N HIS A 146 16.55 8.66 -0.51
CA HIS A 146 16.24 7.72 -1.59
C HIS A 146 17.49 6.96 -2.06
N THR A 147 17.34 5.67 -2.32
CA THR A 147 18.40 4.86 -2.90
C THR A 147 18.30 4.84 -4.43
N SER A 148 19.38 5.12 -5.15
CA SER A 148 19.35 5.28 -6.62
C SER A 148 18.92 4.02 -7.38
N ASN A 149 19.20 2.83 -6.84
CA ASN A 149 19.07 1.55 -7.56
C ASN A 149 18.09 0.56 -6.91
N ARG A 150 17.40 0.98 -5.84
CA ARG A 150 16.45 0.12 -5.12
C ARG A 150 15.23 0.94 -4.73
N PRO A 151 14.04 0.31 -4.69
CA PRO A 151 12.86 1.02 -4.24
C PRO A 151 12.97 1.25 -2.72
N GLY A 152 12.59 2.41 -2.20
CA GLY A 152 12.70 2.74 -0.77
C GLY A 152 13.83 3.71 -0.42
N CYS A 153 14.02 3.92 0.89
CA CYS A 153 14.90 4.95 1.43
C CYS A 153 15.73 4.45 2.63
N LEU A 154 16.82 5.15 2.89
CA LEU A 154 17.61 5.04 4.11
C LEU A 154 17.14 6.08 5.12
N TYR A 155 16.69 5.63 6.28
CA TYR A 155 16.18 6.46 7.36
C TYR A 155 17.20 6.56 8.48
N GLN A 156 17.47 7.78 8.92
CA GLN A 156 18.25 8.11 10.10
C GLN A 156 17.35 8.15 11.35
N ARG A 157 17.94 8.11 12.55
CA ARG A 157 17.17 8.20 13.80
C ARG A 157 16.28 9.45 13.87
N CYS A 158 16.74 10.57 13.30
CA CYS A 158 16.01 11.85 13.28
C CYS A 158 14.78 11.84 12.37
N ASP A 159 14.66 10.90 11.43
CA ASP A 159 13.45 10.77 10.60
C ASP A 159 12.25 10.20 11.40
N PHE A 160 12.53 9.54 12.53
CA PHE A 160 11.51 8.96 13.42
C PHE A 160 11.11 9.99 14.49
N SER A 161 9.91 10.55 14.35
CA SER A 161 9.38 11.55 15.29
C SER A 161 9.39 11.03 16.73
N ALA A 162 9.90 11.83 17.67
CA ALA A 162 9.91 11.49 19.09
C ALA A 162 8.50 11.39 19.69
N GLU A 163 7.50 11.96 19.03
CA GLU A 163 6.08 11.84 19.42
C GLU A 163 5.60 10.37 19.40
N TYR A 164 6.07 9.60 18.41
CA TYR A 164 5.65 8.21 18.22
C TYR A 164 6.78 7.21 18.51
N PHE A 165 8.03 7.60 18.30
CA PHE A 165 9.18 6.72 18.39
C PHE A 165 10.15 7.15 19.50
N CYS A 166 10.07 6.46 20.64
CA CYS A 166 11.03 6.60 21.72
C CYS A 166 12.31 5.78 21.45
N ASN A 167 13.38 6.04 22.19
CA ASN A 167 14.65 5.32 22.01
C ASN A 167 14.54 3.83 22.36
N GLY A 168 13.70 3.46 23.33
CA GLY A 168 13.43 2.07 23.70
C GLY A 168 12.88 1.21 22.55
N HIS A 169 12.27 1.81 21.52
CA HIS A 169 11.82 1.08 20.33
C HIS A 169 12.98 0.54 19.48
N PHE A 170 14.17 1.13 19.60
CA PHE A 170 15.35 0.79 18.81
C PHE A 170 16.43 0.05 19.62
N GLU A 171 16.13 -0.30 20.85
CA GLU A 171 17.05 -0.91 21.81
C GLU A 171 16.42 -2.16 22.42
N TYR A 172 17.25 -3.13 22.78
CA TYR A 172 16.86 -4.33 23.49
C TYR A 172 17.92 -4.64 24.55
N TYR A 173 17.50 -4.83 25.81
CA TYR A 173 18.38 -5.23 26.90
C TYR A 173 17.99 -6.62 27.40
N ASN A 174 18.99 -7.45 27.66
CA ASN A 174 18.77 -8.74 28.30
C ASN A 174 18.67 -8.60 29.83
N LYS A 175 18.37 -9.71 30.52
CA LYS A 175 18.27 -9.74 31.99
C LYS A 175 19.57 -9.41 32.74
N PHE A 176 20.71 -9.40 32.04
CA PHE A 176 22.02 -9.11 32.58
C PHE A 176 22.44 -7.64 32.34
N GLY A 177 21.56 -6.83 31.73
CA GLY A 177 21.85 -5.43 31.41
C GLY A 177 22.68 -5.24 30.14
N GLU A 178 22.96 -6.30 29.38
CA GLU A 178 23.65 -6.17 28.09
C GLU A 178 22.64 -5.75 27.02
N GLY A 179 22.95 -4.67 26.32
CA GLY A 179 22.10 -4.05 25.33
C GLY A 179 22.54 -4.32 23.88
N CYS A 180 21.56 -4.45 22.99
CA CYS A 180 21.72 -4.36 21.54
C CYS A 180 20.88 -3.19 21.04
N PHE A 181 21.42 -2.39 20.13
CA PHE A 181 20.74 -1.23 19.57
C PHE A 181 20.83 -1.21 18.05
N VAL A 182 19.86 -0.57 17.43
CA VAL A 182 19.81 -0.37 15.98
C VAL A 182 20.90 0.62 15.58
N SER A 183 21.73 0.21 14.63
CA SER A 183 22.66 1.13 13.97
C SER A 183 21.97 1.79 12.78
N PHE A 184 21.90 3.12 12.79
CA PHE A 184 21.35 3.91 11.69
C PHE A 184 22.44 4.27 10.65
N PRO A 185 22.07 4.43 9.37
CA PRO A 185 20.70 4.39 8.84
C PRO A 185 20.14 2.97 8.68
N ILE A 186 18.81 2.85 8.74
CA ILE A 186 18.11 1.62 8.37
C ILE A 186 17.42 1.80 7.02
N TYR A 187 17.41 0.75 6.22
CA TYR A 187 16.70 0.76 4.93
C TYR A 187 15.25 0.32 5.15
N MET A 188 14.30 1.06 4.60
CA MET A 188 12.88 0.74 4.65
C MET A 188 12.23 0.89 3.27
N TYR A 189 11.35 -0.06 2.95
CA TYR A 189 10.58 -0.07 1.71
C TYR A 189 9.16 -0.57 1.96
N SER A 190 8.16 0.30 1.75
CA SER A 190 6.73 -0.04 1.84
C SER A 190 6.19 -0.38 0.45
N PHE A 191 5.53 -1.53 0.34
CA PHE A 191 4.96 -2.02 -0.92
C PHE A 191 3.73 -2.90 -0.68
N VAL A 192 2.95 -3.09 -1.74
CA VAL A 192 1.83 -4.02 -1.75
C VAL A 192 2.32 -5.39 -2.24
N LYS A 193 2.07 -6.43 -1.48
CA LYS A 193 2.35 -7.81 -1.86
C LYS A 193 1.06 -8.50 -2.29
N PHE A 194 0.96 -8.85 -3.56
CA PHE A 194 -0.15 -9.64 -4.09
C PHE A 194 0.09 -11.13 -3.83
N SER A 195 -0.93 -11.83 -3.36
CA SER A 195 -0.91 -13.28 -3.18
C SER A 195 -1.45 -13.98 -4.43
N GLN A 196 -0.88 -15.14 -4.77
CA GLN A 196 -1.41 -15.95 -5.86
C GLN A 196 -2.79 -16.53 -5.50
N LYS A 197 -3.67 -16.59 -6.51
CA LYS A 197 -4.89 -17.36 -6.45
C LYS A 197 -4.55 -18.85 -6.29
N LYS A 198 -5.20 -19.49 -5.34
CA LYS A 198 -5.20 -20.90 -4.99
C LYS A 198 -6.55 -21.41 -5.43
N TYR A 199 -6.57 -22.63 -5.91
CA TYR A 199 -7.78 -23.28 -6.40
C TYR A 199 -7.92 -24.62 -5.70
N ASN A 200 -9.15 -25.05 -5.44
CA ASN A 200 -9.41 -26.41 -4.99
C ASN A 200 -9.36 -27.38 -6.17
N SER A 201 -9.46 -28.68 -5.89
CA SER A 201 -9.51 -29.73 -6.91
C SER A 201 -10.69 -29.59 -7.88
N SER A 202 -11.73 -28.84 -7.50
CA SER A 202 -12.92 -28.56 -8.30
C SER A 202 -12.75 -27.35 -9.22
N GLY A 203 -11.60 -26.66 -9.20
CA GLY A 203 -11.35 -25.46 -9.98
C GLY A 203 -11.95 -24.18 -9.39
N GLU A 204 -12.52 -24.23 -8.19
CA GLU A 204 -13.02 -23.05 -7.48
C GLU A 204 -11.85 -22.31 -6.83
N CYS A 205 -11.82 -21.00 -7.01
CA CYS A 205 -10.79 -20.15 -6.43
C CYS A 205 -10.98 -20.08 -4.90
N LEU A 206 -10.03 -20.66 -4.16
CA LEU A 206 -10.00 -20.69 -2.69
C LEU A 206 -9.62 -19.34 -2.07
N ASN A 207 -8.99 -18.46 -2.84
CA ASN A 207 -8.74 -17.08 -2.46
C ASN A 207 -8.87 -16.17 -3.69
N SER A 208 -9.89 -15.31 -3.67
CA SER A 208 -9.85 -14.08 -4.46
C SER A 208 -8.59 -13.28 -4.06
N CYS A 209 -8.07 -12.46 -4.97
CA CYS A 209 -6.68 -11.99 -4.95
C CYS A 209 -6.32 -11.15 -3.69
N THR A 210 -5.85 -11.77 -2.61
CA THR A 210 -5.51 -11.05 -1.36
C THR A 210 -4.20 -10.28 -1.51
N PHE A 211 -4.22 -8.96 -1.28
CA PHE A 211 -3.01 -8.17 -1.14
C PHE A 211 -2.74 -7.81 0.32
N THR A 212 -1.46 -7.68 0.68
CA THR A 212 -1.04 -7.17 1.99
C THR A 212 -0.12 -5.96 1.84
N GLU A 213 -0.36 -4.93 2.64
CA GLU A 213 0.52 -3.77 2.75
C GLU A 213 1.69 -4.16 3.66
N THR A 214 2.88 -4.27 3.07
CA THR A 214 4.06 -4.79 3.76
C THR A 214 5.13 -3.71 3.86
N LEU A 215 5.70 -3.56 5.04
CA LEU A 215 6.92 -2.81 5.26
C LEU A 215 8.10 -3.77 5.38
N TYR A 216 9.07 -3.64 4.49
CA TYR A 216 10.36 -4.32 4.59
C TYR A 216 11.38 -3.40 5.25
N ILE A 217 12.12 -3.93 6.22
CA ILE A 217 13.15 -3.21 6.96
C ILE A 217 14.44 -4.02 6.88
N LYS A 218 15.56 -3.34 6.66
CA LYS A 218 16.90 -3.92 6.67
C LYS A 218 17.87 -3.07 7.46
N LEU A 219 18.52 -3.69 8.45
CA LEU A 219 19.60 -3.09 9.21
C LEU A 219 20.87 -3.11 8.37
N VAL A 220 21.45 -1.93 8.12
CA VAL A 220 22.65 -1.78 7.30
C VAL A 220 23.88 -2.08 8.16
N LYS A 221 24.85 -2.82 7.62
CA LYS A 221 26.12 -3.07 8.31
C LYS A 221 26.97 -1.79 8.20
N ARG A 222 27.39 -1.22 9.33
CA ARG A 222 28.50 -0.26 9.33
C ARG A 222 29.78 -1.03 9.01
N HIS A 223 30.48 -0.59 7.97
CA HIS A 223 31.85 -1.02 7.68
C HIS A 223 32.80 -0.31 8.62
#